data_AF-A0ABD1YSV7-F1
#
_entry.id   AF-A0ABD1YSV7-F1
#
_cell.length_a   1.000
_cell.length_b   1.000
_cell.length_c   1.000
_cell.angle_alpha   90.00
_cell.angle_beta   90.00
_cell.angle_gamma   90.00
#
_symmetry.space_group_name_H-M   'P 1'
#
loop_
_entity.id
_entity.type
_entity.pdbx_description
1 polymer ?
#
loop_
_entity_poly.entity_id
_entity_poly.type
_entity_poly.pdbx_seq_one_letter_code
_entity_poly.pdbx_strand_id
1 'polypeptide(L)'
;MDAQEKLRIARLKNKKGFDKTHRLRPKLIHVGDWVLVYDSSLENQHSTLRKFSRRWFGPYVVLAMNDNATYTLRELDGTPLKIVVVGKRVKLFKKRDGNSELMDFLDLEQEVLEDEEVKDKDETLDQEDH
;
A
#
# COMPACT_ATOMS: atom_id res chain seq x y z
N MET A 1 35.41 10.68 8.01
CA MET A 1 34.30 9.83 7.52
C MET A 1 33.79 10.39 6.21
N ASP A 2 33.94 9.62 5.15
CA ASP A 2 33.54 9.99 3.79
C ASP A 2 32.01 10.10 3.67
N ALA A 3 31.51 10.90 2.73
CA ALA A 3 30.09 11.20 2.60
C ALA A 3 29.25 9.95 2.27
N GLN A 4 29.83 9.01 1.51
CA GLN A 4 29.16 7.76 1.14
C GLN A 4 28.95 6.84 2.35
N GLU A 5 29.91 6.82 3.27
CA GLU A 5 29.85 5.99 4.48
C GLU A 5 28.74 6.48 5.42
N LYS A 6 28.63 7.81 5.61
CA LYS A 6 27.57 8.43 6.41
C LYS A 6 26.18 8.10 5.84
N LEU A 7 26.03 8.15 4.52
CA LEU A 7 24.77 7.82 3.86
C LEU A 7 24.40 6.34 4.01
N ARG A 8 25.37 5.42 3.90
CA ARG A 8 25.15 3.99 4.14
C ARG A 8 24.69 3.70 5.57
N ILE A 9 25.36 4.30 6.56
CA ILE A 9 25.01 4.13 7.98
C ILE A 9 23.59 4.66 8.25
N ALA A 10 23.25 5.83 7.71
CA ALA A 10 21.90 6.40 7.83
C ALA A 10 20.83 5.49 7.20
N ARG A 11 21.08 4.96 6.00
CA ARG A 11 20.16 4.00 5.33
C ARG A 11 19.97 2.73 6.15
N LEU A 12 21.04 2.17 6.70
CA LEU A 12 20.98 0.95 7.49
C LEU A 12 20.20 1.16 8.80
N LYS A 13 20.40 2.31 9.45
CA LYS A 13 19.66 2.70 10.66
C LYS A 13 18.16 2.92 10.37
N ASN A 14 17.84 3.60 9.27
CA ASN A 14 16.46 3.81 8.84
C ASN A 14 15.76 2.49 8.49
N LYS A 15 16.45 1.57 7.78
CA LYS A 15 15.93 0.23 7.50
C LYS A 15 15.61 -0.54 8.78
N LYS A 16 16.52 -0.52 9.76
CA LYS A 16 16.30 -1.19 11.06
C LYS A 16 15.09 -0.62 11.83
N GLY A 17 14.89 0.70 11.77
CA GLY A 17 13.69 1.33 12.33
C GLY A 17 12.43 0.90 11.59
N PHE A 18 12.45 0.99 10.26
CA PHE A 18 11.34 0.60 9.40
C PHE A 18 10.92 -0.87 9.63
N ASP A 19 11.87 -1.80 9.60
CA ASP A 19 11.63 -3.24 9.78
C ASP A 19 11.08 -3.57 11.20
N LYS A 20 11.37 -2.73 12.22
CA LYS A 20 10.89 -2.92 13.60
C LYS A 20 9.43 -2.50 13.76
N THR A 21 9.03 -1.39 13.16
CA THR A 21 7.70 -0.81 13.35
C THR A 21 6.70 -1.22 12.26
N HIS A 22 7.17 -1.49 11.04
CA HIS A 22 6.29 -1.82 9.92
C HIS A 22 6.09 -3.32 9.85
N ARG A 23 4.92 -3.81 10.30
CA ARG A 23 4.46 -5.16 9.93
C ARG A 23 4.04 -5.13 8.46
N LEU A 24 4.87 -5.70 7.60
CA LEU A 24 4.45 -6.05 6.25
C LEU A 24 3.23 -6.98 6.35
N ARG A 25 2.26 -6.78 5.44
CA ARG A 25 0.94 -7.42 5.50
C ARG A 25 1.06 -8.93 5.80
N PRO A 26 0.28 -9.47 6.76
CA PRO A 26 0.34 -10.90 7.09
C PRO A 26 -0.07 -11.82 5.93
N LYS A 27 -0.84 -11.31 4.95
CA LYS A 27 -1.14 -12.01 3.70
C LYS A 27 -0.14 -11.62 2.60
N LEU A 28 0.70 -12.58 2.21
CA LEU A 28 1.50 -12.46 0.99
C LEU A 28 0.57 -12.60 -0.23
N ILE A 29 0.56 -11.56 -1.05
CA ILE A 29 0.04 -11.61 -2.42
C ILE A 29 1.07 -12.37 -3.24
N HIS A 30 0.71 -13.44 -3.94
CA HIS A 30 1.64 -14.23 -4.74
C HIS A 30 1.47 -13.98 -6.23
N VAL A 31 2.47 -14.42 -7.03
CA VAL A 31 2.34 -14.48 -8.48
C VAL A 31 1.12 -15.32 -8.87
N GLY A 32 0.28 -14.79 -9.75
CA GLY A 32 -0.98 -15.41 -10.17
C GLY A 32 -2.22 -14.90 -9.43
N ASP A 33 -2.06 -14.23 -8.28
CA ASP A 33 -3.19 -13.67 -7.54
C ASP A 33 -3.87 -12.55 -8.32
N TRP A 34 -5.19 -12.48 -8.16
CA TRP A 34 -5.99 -11.39 -8.71
C TRP A 34 -5.98 -10.25 -7.71
N VAL A 35 -5.72 -9.03 -8.17
CA VAL A 35 -5.54 -7.86 -7.31
C VAL A 35 -6.22 -6.63 -7.87
N LEU A 36 -6.67 -5.74 -6.99
CA LEU A 36 -7.11 -4.39 -7.28
C LEU A 36 -5.96 -3.40 -7.04
N VAL A 37 -5.91 -2.34 -7.85
CA VAL A 37 -4.90 -1.28 -7.73
C VAL A 37 -5.55 0.06 -7.37
N TYR A 38 -5.06 0.71 -6.32
CA TYR A 38 -5.47 2.04 -5.92
C TYR A 38 -4.86 3.11 -6.83
N ASP A 39 -5.69 4.03 -7.33
CA ASP A 39 -5.24 5.23 -8.02
C ASP A 39 -5.01 6.40 -7.04
N SER A 40 -3.74 6.65 -6.74
CA SER A 40 -3.33 7.76 -5.85
C SER A 40 -3.31 9.12 -6.55
N SER A 41 -3.55 9.19 -7.87
CA SER A 41 -3.54 10.47 -8.60
C SER A 41 -4.70 11.40 -8.19
N LEU A 42 -5.78 10.83 -7.65
CA LEU A 42 -6.98 11.53 -7.22
C LEU A 42 -6.93 12.04 -5.77
N GLU A 43 -5.87 11.73 -5.03
CA GLU A 43 -5.78 12.03 -3.60
C GLU A 43 -5.55 13.54 -3.35
N ASN A 44 -4.72 14.16 -4.19
CA ASN A 44 -4.32 15.57 -4.06
C ASN A 44 -5.15 16.52 -4.92
N GLN A 45 -6.23 16.05 -5.56
CA GLN A 45 -7.06 16.86 -6.45
C GLN A 45 -8.36 17.30 -5.76
N HIS A 46 -8.48 18.60 -5.50
CA HIS A 46 -9.69 19.22 -4.96
C HIS A 46 -10.69 19.54 -6.09
N SER A 47 -11.27 18.48 -6.69
CA SER A 47 -12.28 18.60 -7.76
C SER A 47 -13.56 17.86 -7.41
N THR A 48 -14.70 18.42 -7.80
CA THR A 48 -16.05 17.83 -7.66
C THR A 48 -16.19 16.48 -8.38
N LEU A 49 -15.38 16.22 -9.40
CA LEU A 49 -15.32 14.93 -10.12
C LEU A 49 -14.73 13.79 -9.28
N ARG A 50 -14.04 14.08 -8.18
CA ARG A 50 -13.43 13.08 -7.28
C ARG A 50 -14.46 12.22 -6.55
N LYS A 51 -15.62 12.79 -6.19
CA LYS A 51 -16.59 12.15 -5.28
C LYS A 51 -17.21 10.86 -5.84
N PHE A 52 -17.16 10.65 -7.15
CA PHE A 52 -17.71 9.47 -7.81
C PHE A 52 -16.68 8.70 -8.64
N SER A 53 -15.41 9.09 -8.60
CA SER A 53 -14.37 8.37 -9.33
C SER A 53 -14.08 7.03 -8.66
N ARG A 54 -13.96 5.96 -9.46
CA ARG A 54 -13.52 4.65 -8.99
C ARG A 54 -12.08 4.78 -8.51
N ARG A 55 -11.83 4.45 -7.23
CA ARG A 55 -10.48 4.53 -6.64
C ARG A 55 -9.67 3.26 -6.80
N TRP A 56 -10.36 2.12 -6.89
CA TRP A 56 -9.76 0.81 -7.08
C TRP A 56 -10.06 0.31 -8.49
N PHE A 57 -9.00 0.09 -9.26
CA PHE A 57 -9.07 -0.33 -10.65
C PHE A 57 -8.76 -1.80 -10.79
N GLY A 58 -9.54 -2.44 -11.67
CA GLY A 58 -9.27 -3.71 -12.33
C GLY A 58 -9.06 -4.91 -11.39
N PRO A 59 -9.53 -6.11 -11.75
CA PRO A 59 -8.76 -7.29 -11.42
C PRO A 59 -7.54 -7.35 -12.35
N TYR A 60 -6.35 -7.21 -11.79
CA TYR A 60 -5.07 -7.50 -12.44
C TYR A 60 -4.52 -8.82 -11.94
N VAL A 61 -3.61 -9.43 -12.69
CA VAL A 61 -2.87 -10.62 -12.24
C VAL A 61 -1.45 -10.22 -11.88
N VAL A 62 -0.98 -10.69 -10.73
CA VAL A 62 0.42 -10.50 -10.32
C VAL A 62 1.33 -11.35 -11.19
N LEU A 63 2.28 -10.71 -11.86
CA LEU A 63 3.27 -11.36 -12.72
C LEU A 63 4.56 -11.67 -11.96
N ALA A 64 5.02 -10.74 -11.14
CA ALA A 64 6.25 -10.88 -10.37
C ALA A 64 6.20 -10.03 -9.09
N MET A 65 6.95 -10.47 -8.07
CA MET A 65 7.12 -9.79 -6.80
C MET A 65 8.59 -9.39 -6.68
N ASN A 66 8.84 -8.12 -6.42
CA ASN A 66 10.18 -7.64 -6.15
C ASN A 66 10.41 -7.54 -4.62
N ASP A 67 11.67 -7.65 -4.19
CA ASP A 67 12.07 -7.69 -2.77
C ASP A 67 11.64 -6.45 -1.95
N ASN A 68 11.30 -5.35 -2.62
CA ASN A 68 10.85 -4.08 -2.02
C ASN A 68 9.31 -3.97 -1.93
N ALA A 69 8.59 -5.09 -1.88
CA ALA A 69 7.12 -5.13 -1.83
C ALA A 69 6.47 -4.38 -3.00
N THR A 70 7.06 -4.47 -4.19
CA THR A 70 6.48 -3.95 -5.42
C THR A 70 6.11 -5.08 -6.36
N TYR A 71 5.08 -4.85 -7.17
CA TYR A 71 4.47 -5.86 -8.02
C TYR A 71 4.49 -5.43 -9.48
N THR A 72 4.94 -6.32 -10.35
CA THR A 72 4.67 -6.22 -11.78
C THR A 72 3.35 -6.91 -12.04
N LEU A 73 2.43 -6.24 -12.72
CA LEU A 73 1.07 -6.72 -12.95
C LEU A 73 0.81 -6.88 -14.45
N ARG A 74 -0.22 -7.65 -14.78
CA ARG A 74 -0.78 -7.73 -16.13
C ARG A 74 -2.30 -7.65 -16.06
N GLU A 75 -2.90 -7.20 -17.15
CA GLU A 75 -4.34 -7.31 -17.37
C GLU A 75 -4.75 -8.79 -17.51
N LEU A 76 -6.06 -9.05 -17.39
CA LEU A 76 -6.59 -10.42 -17.43
C LEU A 76 -6.38 -11.11 -18.80
N ASP A 77 -6.24 -10.33 -19.86
CA ASP A 77 -5.95 -10.80 -21.23
C ASP A 77 -4.47 -11.20 -21.42
N GLY A 78 -3.62 -10.95 -20.43
CA GLY A 78 -2.19 -11.24 -20.46
C GLY A 78 -1.31 -10.02 -20.74
N THR A 79 -1.88 -8.86 -21.06
CA THR A 79 -1.12 -7.65 -21.39
C THR A 79 -0.38 -7.10 -20.15
N PRO A 80 0.96 -7.05 -20.13
CA PRO A 80 1.69 -6.56 -18.96
C PRO A 80 1.51 -5.04 -18.80
N LEU A 81 1.34 -4.60 -17.57
CA LEU A 81 1.41 -3.18 -17.24
C LEU A 81 2.87 -2.72 -17.37
N LYS A 82 3.07 -1.56 -17.99
CA LYS A 82 4.41 -0.96 -18.15
C LYS A 82 4.99 -0.42 -16.83
N ILE A 83 4.14 -0.27 -15.80
CA ILE A 83 4.52 0.28 -14.50
C ILE A 83 4.58 -0.80 -13.44
N VAL A 84 5.51 -0.63 -12.50
CA VAL A 84 5.58 -1.42 -11.27
C VAL A 84 4.74 -0.73 -10.20
N VAL A 85 3.92 -1.49 -9.48
CA VAL A 85 2.98 -0.96 -8.47
C VAL A 85 3.50 -1.24 -7.06
N VAL A 86 3.52 -0.21 -6.22
CA VAL A 86 3.93 -0.35 -4.80
C VAL A 86 2.84 -1.11 -4.03
N GLY A 87 3.24 -2.05 -3.18
CA GLY A 87 2.32 -2.95 -2.48
C GLY A 87 1.26 -2.28 -1.61
N LYS A 88 1.54 -1.07 -1.07
CA LYS A 88 0.52 -0.27 -0.35
C LYS A 88 -0.72 0.01 -1.21
N ARG A 89 -0.54 0.12 -2.54
CA ARG A 89 -1.60 0.40 -3.51
C ARG A 89 -2.24 -0.86 -4.09
N VAL A 90 -1.88 -2.04 -3.63
CA VAL A 90 -2.40 -3.31 -4.14
C VAL A 90 -3.26 -3.97 -3.08
N LYS A 91 -4.42 -4.50 -3.45
CA LYS A 91 -5.31 -5.28 -2.56
C LYS A 91 -5.75 -6.57 -3.26
N LEU A 92 -5.99 -7.64 -2.52
CA LEU A 92 -6.46 -8.89 -3.12
C LEU A 92 -7.88 -8.71 -3.69
N PHE A 93 -8.14 -9.26 -4.87
CA PHE A 93 -9.47 -9.27 -5.47
C PHE A 93 -10.29 -10.43 -4.90
N LYS A 94 -11.43 -10.11 -4.27
CA LYS A 94 -12.38 -11.10 -3.75
C LYS A 94 -13.32 -11.54 -4.87
N LYS A 95 -13.24 -12.81 -5.25
CA LYS A 95 -14.20 -13.41 -6.18
C LYS A 95 -15.47 -13.84 -5.42
N ARG A 96 -16.62 -13.87 -6.10
CA ARG A 96 -17.94 -14.12 -5.47
C ARG A 96 -18.24 -15.60 -5.18
N ASP A 97 -17.36 -16.51 -5.57
CA ASP A 97 -17.50 -17.97 -5.60
C ASP A 97 -17.31 -18.67 -4.24
N GLY A 98 -17.71 -18.02 -3.13
CA GLY A 98 -17.89 -18.67 -1.82
C GLY A 98 -16.63 -18.95 -0.99
N ASN A 99 -15.42 -18.87 -1.55
CA ASN A 99 -14.15 -19.11 -0.81
C ASN A 99 -13.56 -17.86 -0.09
N SER A 100 -14.36 -16.80 0.10
CA SER A 100 -13.89 -15.47 0.55
C SER A 100 -13.73 -15.33 2.08
N GLU A 101 -14.21 -16.28 2.89
CA GLU A 101 -14.37 -16.07 4.34
C GLU A 101 -13.04 -15.78 5.07
N LEU A 102 -11.94 -16.46 4.73
CA LEU A 102 -10.61 -16.17 5.27
C LEU A 102 -10.02 -14.83 4.77
N MET A 103 -10.56 -14.25 3.70
CA MET A 103 -10.15 -12.95 3.16
C MET A 103 -10.90 -11.79 3.83
N ASP A 104 -12.04 -12.05 4.47
CA ASP A 104 -12.82 -11.01 5.16
C ASP A 104 -12.23 -10.65 6.51
N PHE A 105 -11.80 -11.63 7.32
CA PHE A 105 -11.19 -11.37 8.63
C PHE A 105 -9.89 -10.54 8.56
N LEU A 106 -9.04 -10.79 7.57
CA LEU A 106 -7.74 -10.12 7.43
C LEU A 106 -7.85 -8.71 6.84
N ASP A 107 -8.93 -8.42 6.10
CA ASP A 107 -9.21 -7.07 5.59
C ASP A 107 -9.77 -6.17 6.70
N LEU A 108 -10.66 -6.70 7.55
CA LEU A 108 -11.27 -5.94 8.65
C LEU A 108 -10.23 -5.49 9.69
N GLU A 109 -9.25 -6.34 9.99
CA GLU A 109 -8.16 -5.98 10.90
C GLU A 109 -7.25 -4.88 10.31
N GLN A 110 -7.15 -4.77 8.97
CA GLN A 110 -6.42 -3.69 8.31
C GLN A 110 -7.18 -2.36 8.30
N GLU A 111 -8.49 -2.40 8.04
CA GLU A 111 -9.33 -1.19 7.98
C GLU A 111 -9.45 -0.53 9.36
N VAL A 112 -9.58 -1.33 10.43
CA VAL A 112 -9.61 -0.86 11.82
C VAL A 112 -8.29 -0.19 12.24
N LEU A 113 -7.16 -0.69 11.75
CA LEU A 113 -5.84 -0.10 12.06
C LEU A 113 -5.55 1.17 11.25
N GLU A 114 -6.07 1.28 10.01
CA GLU A 114 -5.95 2.48 9.19
C GLU A 114 -6.77 3.65 9.77
N ASP A 115 -7.94 3.38 10.39
CA ASP A 115 -8.77 4.40 11.04
C ASP A 115 -8.17 4.93 12.36
N GLU A 116 -7.45 4.10 13.13
CA GLU A 116 -6.76 4.57 14.35
C GLU A 116 -5.55 5.47 14.04
N GLU A 117 -4.82 5.23 12.94
CA GLU A 117 -3.64 6.02 12.57
C GLU A 117 -3.98 7.47 12.14
N VAL A 118 -5.25 7.73 11.77
CA VAL A 118 -5.73 9.08 11.39
C VAL A 118 -6.04 9.94 12.62
N LYS A 119 -6.13 9.38 13.83
CA LYS A 119 -6.57 10.11 15.03
C LYS A 119 -5.46 10.87 15.77
N ASP A 120 -4.19 10.56 15.52
CA ASP A 120 -3.05 11.12 16.28
C ASP A 120 -2.32 12.27 15.56
N LYS A 121 -3.01 13.12 14.78
CA LYS A 121 -2.40 14.27 14.09
C LYS A 121 -3.11 15.62 14.23
N ASP A 122 -3.98 15.78 15.23
CA ASP A 122 -4.54 17.09 15.56
C ASP A 122 -4.45 17.33 17.07
N GLU A 123 -3.21 17.49 17.56
CA GLU A 123 -2.93 18.15 18.83
C GLU A 123 -1.44 18.56 18.82
N THR A 124 -1.15 19.69 18.19
CA THR A 124 0.04 20.47 18.57
C THR A 124 -0.48 21.84 18.97
N LEU A 125 -0.60 21.99 20.29
CA LEU A 125 -0.96 23.22 20.98
C LEU A 125 -0.02 24.35 20.58
N ASP A 126 -0.59 25.44 20.05
CA ASP A 126 0.04 26.75 20.07
C ASP A 126 0.10 27.23 21.52
N GLN A 127 1.27 27.08 22.14
CA GLN A 127 1.70 27.89 23.28
C GLN A 127 3.15 28.30 23.03
N GLU A 128 3.35 29.53 22.57
CA GLU A 128 4.59 30.26 22.84
C GLU A 128 4.32 31.31 23.92
N ASP A 129 5.14 31.22 24.97
CA ASP A 129 5.17 32.04 26.17
C ASP A 129 5.76 33.45 25.93
N HIS A 130 5.35 34.34 26.85
CA HIS A 130 6.01 35.55 27.36
C HIS A 130 5.85 36.92 26.66
#